data_AF-A0A3A9WKU8-F1
#
_entry.id   AF-A0A3A9WKU8-F1
#
_cell.length_a   1.000
_cell.length_b   1.000
_cell.length_c   1.000
_cell.angle_alpha   90.00
_cell.angle_beta   90.00
_cell.angle_gamma   90.00
#
_symmetry.space_group_name_H-M   'P 1'
#
loop_
_entity.id
_entity.type
_entity.pdbx_description
1 polymer ?
#
loop_
_entity_poly.entity_id
_entity_poly.type
_entity_poly.pdbx_seq_one_letter_code
_entity_poly.pdbx_strand_id
1 'polypeptide(L)'
;MFSKRKETPQIDPVQRELYEHARKRIVQKKRLFQHFIVFLVGSVFLIILNLLVGIGKEITFFGIDWCLIAVVCWAFLLVLHFCNVWLFHKFMGTEWTSKQMERLIAKQKAEIALIQKDVDQMYPKDELVKKKEEFIKQQQSKVIEAPVVSKKDQIITMIAAAGENNALGKDNDLVWHLPDDFKRFKQLTTGHHIIMGRKTFESFPKPLPNRVHVVITRNQNYKPEGAIVVHSMEEALKIAKDDPQPFIIGGGEIYDIGMEYSNCIELTRVHGVFEADTFFPEIDMEKWTVDKKELHGADERHEYAFTYLTYNKK
;
A
#
# COMPACT_ATOMS: atom_id res chain seq x y z
N MET A 1 -1.59 27.49 -32.82
CA MET A 1 -0.61 27.77 -31.74
C MET A 1 -0.39 26.50 -30.95
N PHE A 2 0.77 25.86 -31.11
CA PHE A 2 1.13 24.67 -30.33
C PHE A 2 1.68 25.11 -28.97
N SER A 3 0.91 24.90 -27.91
CA SER A 3 1.41 25.02 -26.54
C SER A 3 2.27 23.80 -26.23
N LYS A 4 3.59 23.97 -26.22
CA LYS A 4 4.52 22.97 -25.66
C LYS A 4 4.22 22.87 -24.16
N ARG A 5 3.55 21.81 -23.72
CA ARG A 5 3.51 21.45 -22.30
C ARG A 5 4.94 21.21 -21.84
N LYS A 6 5.40 21.97 -20.84
CA LYS A 6 6.65 21.67 -20.15
C LYS A 6 6.52 20.29 -19.51
N GLU A 7 7.32 19.34 -19.95
CA GLU A 7 7.53 18.10 -19.22
C GLU A 7 8.15 18.46 -17.87
N THR A 8 7.41 18.20 -16.79
CA THR A 8 7.98 18.21 -15.45
C THR A 8 8.86 16.98 -15.31
N PRO A 9 10.18 17.12 -15.06
CA PRO A 9 11.05 15.98 -14.90
C PRO A 9 10.59 15.17 -13.69
N GLN A 10 10.12 13.94 -13.93
CA GLN A 10 9.87 12.97 -12.87
C GLN A 10 11.22 12.65 -12.22
N ILE A 11 11.47 13.25 -11.06
CA ILE A 11 12.64 12.94 -10.24
C ILE A 11 12.55 11.46 -9.88
N ASP A 12 13.57 10.68 -10.26
CA ASP A 12 13.74 9.28 -9.90
C ASP A 12 13.44 9.09 -8.39
N PRO A 13 12.60 8.11 -7.99
CA PRO A 13 12.30 7.84 -6.58
C PRO A 13 13.53 7.81 -5.68
N VAL A 14 14.67 7.31 -6.19
CA VAL A 14 15.95 7.31 -5.47
C VAL A 14 16.50 8.73 -5.27
N GLN A 15 16.43 9.57 -6.31
CA GLN A 15 16.82 10.98 -6.21
C GLN A 15 15.94 11.77 -5.24
N ARG A 16 14.64 11.45 -5.16
CA ARG A 16 13.71 12.06 -4.21
C ARG A 16 14.06 11.70 -2.77
N GLU A 17 14.37 10.44 -2.47
CA GLU A 17 14.80 10.02 -1.14
C GLU A 17 16.12 10.69 -0.73
N LEU A 18 17.09 10.78 -1.64
CA LEU A 18 18.35 11.49 -1.41
C LEU A 18 18.12 12.97 -1.08
N TYR A 19 17.21 13.62 -1.81
CA TYR A 19 16.86 15.02 -1.58
C TYR A 19 16.13 15.23 -0.25
N GLU A 20 15.15 14.39 0.08
CA GLU A 20 14.43 14.48 1.35
C GLU A 20 15.35 14.23 2.55
N HIS A 21 16.28 13.29 2.43
CA HIS A 21 17.31 13.05 3.43
C HIS A 21 18.26 14.26 3.59
N ALA A 22 18.78 14.80 2.49
CA ALA A 22 19.62 16.00 2.51
C ALA A 22 18.90 17.20 3.18
N ARG A 23 17.61 17.40 2.86
CA ARG A 23 16.77 18.43 3.47
C ARG A 23 16.62 18.23 4.98
N LYS A 24 16.30 17.01 5.43
CA LYS A 24 16.20 16.68 6.87
C LYS A 24 17.51 16.97 7.60
N ARG A 25 18.66 16.65 6.99
CA ARG A 25 19.99 16.94 7.56
C ARG A 25 20.28 18.43 7.69
N ILE A 26 19.91 19.23 6.69
CA ILE A 26 20.05 20.69 6.75
C ILE A 26 19.23 21.27 7.90
N VAL A 27 17.99 20.81 8.08
CA VAL A 27 17.10 21.26 9.16
C VAL A 27 17.66 20.89 10.54
N GLN A 28 18.14 19.65 10.72
CA GLN A 28 18.75 19.21 11.98
C GLN A 28 19.98 20.06 12.36
N LYS A 29 20.88 20.32 11.41
CA LYS A 29 22.06 21.17 11.63
C LYS A 29 21.68 22.62 11.95
N LYS A 30 20.65 23.15 11.27
CA LYS A 30 20.13 24.50 11.53
C LYS A 30 19.53 24.61 12.94
N ARG A 31 18.79 23.61 13.41
CA ARG A 31 18.24 23.57 14.78
C ARG A 31 19.34 23.50 15.84
N LEU A 32 20.39 22.74 15.61
CA LEU A 32 21.57 22.71 16.51
C LEU A 32 22.23 24.09 16.61
N PHE A 33 22.43 24.76 15.48
CA PHE A 33 23.02 26.10 15.46
C PHE A 33 22.11 27.15 16.14
N GLN A 34 20.79 27.05 15.93
CA GLN A 34 19.82 27.90 16.64
C GLN A 34 19.87 27.66 18.16
N HIS A 35 19.91 26.40 18.61
CA HIS A 35 20.02 26.08 20.02
C HIS A 35 21.34 26.61 20.62
N PHE A 36 22.44 26.54 19.88
CA PHE A 36 23.73 27.13 20.28
C PHE A 36 23.66 28.65 20.45
N ILE A 37 23.02 29.38 19.50
CA ILE A 37 22.85 30.83 19.61
C ILE A 37 22.01 31.19 20.84
N VAL A 38 20.89 30.49 21.04
CA VAL A 38 20.01 30.71 22.20
C VAL A 38 20.75 30.45 23.52
N PHE A 39 21.57 29.40 23.57
CA PHE A 39 22.42 29.12 24.72
C PHE A 39 23.43 30.25 24.99
N LEU A 40 24.09 30.79 23.97
CA LEU A 40 25.09 31.85 24.12
C LEU A 40 24.45 33.15 24.63
N VAL A 41 23.36 33.58 23.98
CA VAL A 41 22.62 34.79 24.39
C VAL A 41 22.00 34.61 25.78
N GLY A 42 21.40 33.45 26.05
CA GLY A 42 20.79 33.13 27.34
C GLY A 42 21.80 33.06 28.48
N SER A 43 22.99 32.50 28.24
CA SER A 43 24.05 32.43 29.26
C SER A 43 24.58 33.82 29.62
N VAL A 44 24.83 34.68 28.62
CA VAL A 44 25.23 36.07 28.86
C VAL A 44 24.14 36.82 29.62
N PHE A 45 22.87 36.65 29.23
CA PHE A 45 21.74 37.27 29.91
C PHE A 45 21.60 36.84 31.37
N LEU A 46 21.75 35.55 31.68
CA LEU A 46 21.71 35.03 33.05
C LEU A 46 22.84 35.59 33.91
N ILE A 47 24.04 35.72 33.36
CA ILE A 47 25.19 36.33 34.06
C ILE A 47 24.93 37.81 34.34
N ILE A 48 24.39 38.55 33.36
CA ILE A 48 24.05 39.97 33.51
C ILE A 48 22.96 40.17 34.57
N LEU A 49 21.91 39.33 34.57
CA LEU A 49 20.85 39.38 35.59
C LEU A 49 21.39 39.15 37.00
N ASN A 50 22.26 38.15 37.18
CA ASN A 50 22.88 37.89 38.47
C ASN A 50 23.78 39.07 38.91
N LEU A 51 24.58 39.60 37.99
CA LEU A 51 25.57 40.64 38.28
C LEU A 51 24.93 42.01 38.55
N LEU A 52 24.03 42.47 37.67
CA LEU A 52 23.43 43.82 37.73
C LEU A 52 22.21 43.91 38.64
N VAL A 53 21.31 42.93 38.58
CA VAL A 53 20.01 43.00 39.26
C VAL A 53 20.07 42.30 40.62
N GLY A 54 21.07 41.44 40.85
CA GLY A 54 21.24 40.71 42.11
C GLY A 54 20.22 39.62 42.36
N ILE A 55 19.51 39.18 41.31
CA ILE A 55 18.48 38.14 41.40
C ILE A 55 19.16 36.81 41.79
N GLY A 56 18.76 36.26 42.95
CA GLY A 56 19.22 34.96 43.42
C GLY A 56 20.64 34.92 44.00
N LYS A 57 21.24 36.07 44.35
CA LYS A 57 22.59 36.12 44.97
C LYS A 57 22.75 35.29 46.24
N GLU A 58 21.67 35.04 46.98
CA GLU A 58 21.70 34.19 48.18
C GLU A 58 21.49 32.70 47.89
N ILE A 59 21.13 32.35 46.65
CA ILE A 59 20.92 30.97 46.22
C ILE A 59 22.23 30.44 45.67
N THR A 60 22.97 29.74 46.51
CA THR A 60 24.18 29.01 46.13
C THR A 60 23.93 27.51 46.27
N PHE A 61 24.40 26.74 45.31
CA PHE A 61 24.38 25.28 45.37
C PHE A 61 25.84 24.81 45.36
N PHE A 62 26.25 24.05 46.40
CA PHE A 62 27.62 23.58 46.57
C PHE A 62 28.68 24.71 46.55
N GLY A 63 28.32 25.91 47.01
CA GLY A 63 29.21 27.09 47.00
C GLY A 63 29.36 27.76 45.63
N ILE A 64 28.55 27.37 44.65
CA ILE A 64 28.53 27.93 43.29
C ILE A 64 27.22 28.68 43.08
N ASP A 65 27.28 29.85 42.42
CA ASP A 65 26.10 30.64 42.07
C ASP A 65 25.12 29.83 41.22
N TRP A 66 23.82 29.94 41.52
CA TRP A 66 22.76 29.24 40.81
C TRP A 66 22.80 29.48 39.28
N CYS A 67 23.20 30.68 38.84
CA CYS A 67 23.28 31.01 37.41
C CYS A 67 24.35 30.20 36.70
N LEU A 68 25.46 29.89 37.38
CA LEU A 68 26.58 29.14 36.82
C LEU A 68 26.20 27.66 36.67
N ILE A 69 25.45 27.12 37.64
CA ILE A 69 24.88 25.77 37.57
C ILE A 69 23.84 25.67 36.45
N ALA A 70 22.97 26.67 36.29
CA ALA A 70 22.02 26.71 35.20
C ALA A 70 22.71 26.69 33.82
N VAL A 71 23.79 27.47 33.67
CA VAL A 71 24.60 27.47 32.44
C VAL A 71 25.28 26.12 32.22
N VAL A 72 25.80 25.47 33.25
CA VAL A 72 26.42 24.12 33.15
C VAL A 72 25.40 23.06 32.75
N CYS A 73 24.23 23.04 33.38
CA CYS A 73 23.13 22.13 33.02
C CYS A 73 22.67 22.36 31.57
N TRP A 74 22.56 23.62 31.14
CA TRP A 74 22.16 23.93 29.78
C TRP A 74 23.25 23.58 28.76
N ALA A 75 24.53 23.79 29.09
CA ALA A 75 25.66 23.36 28.28
C ALA A 75 25.69 21.84 28.12
N PHE A 76 25.37 21.08 29.17
CA PHE A 76 25.23 19.62 29.09
C PHE A 76 24.14 19.19 28.10
N LEU A 77 22.96 19.82 28.13
CA LEU A 77 21.89 19.56 27.15
C LEU A 77 22.31 19.90 25.71
N LEU A 78 23.06 20.99 25.53
CA LEU A 78 23.61 21.36 24.23
C LEU A 78 24.62 20.32 23.72
N VAL A 79 25.49 19.79 24.60
CA VAL A 79 26.44 18.71 24.26
C VAL A 79 25.70 17.43 23.89
N LEU A 80 24.65 17.04 24.63
CA LEU A 80 23.83 15.88 24.27
C LEU A 80 23.18 16.06 22.89
N HIS A 81 22.63 17.24 22.61
CA HIS A 81 22.05 17.55 21.30
C HIS A 81 23.09 17.53 20.17
N PHE A 82 24.30 18.05 20.42
CA PHE A 82 25.43 17.98 19.49
C PHE A 82 25.83 16.53 19.18
N CYS A 83 26.00 15.71 20.22
CA CYS A 83 26.33 14.29 20.09
C CYS A 83 25.25 13.54 19.29
N ASN A 84 23.96 13.82 19.54
CA ASN A 84 22.86 13.21 18.80
C ASN A 84 22.89 13.57 17.30
N VAL A 85 23.11 14.84 16.96
CA VAL A 85 23.11 15.31 15.57
C VAL A 85 24.34 14.86 14.78
N TRP A 86 25.50 14.72 15.44
CA TRP A 86 26.81 14.54 14.79
C TRP A 86 27.47 13.17 15.03
N LEU A 87 27.43 12.62 16.25
CA LEU A 87 28.06 11.33 16.59
C LEU A 87 27.15 10.14 16.26
N PHE A 88 25.91 10.14 16.74
CA PHE A 88 25.01 8.99 16.54
C PHE A 88 24.60 8.77 15.08
N HIS A 89 24.38 9.84 14.31
CA HIS A 89 24.06 9.74 12.89
C HIS A 89 25.27 9.37 12.00
N LYS A 90 26.51 9.61 12.43
CA LYS A 90 27.70 9.17 11.69
C LYS A 90 27.95 7.67 11.86
N PHE A 91 27.53 7.09 12.98
CA PHE A 91 27.72 5.67 13.31
C PHE A 91 26.56 4.77 12.83
N MET A 92 25.32 5.26 12.85
CA MET A 92 24.11 4.52 12.43
C MET A 92 23.28 5.29 11.39
N GLY A 93 23.95 5.91 10.43
CA GLY A 93 23.29 6.61 9.32
C GLY A 93 22.72 5.68 8.26
N THR A 94 21.92 6.25 7.35
CA THR A 94 21.29 5.56 6.21
C THR A 94 22.29 4.78 5.35
N GLU A 95 23.53 5.27 5.19
CA GLU A 95 24.57 4.55 4.46
C GLU A 95 24.99 3.24 5.13
N TRP A 96 25.06 3.21 6.46
CA TRP A 96 25.37 1.98 7.21
C TRP A 96 24.21 1.00 7.09
N THR A 97 22.96 1.47 7.24
CA THR A 97 21.78 0.62 7.08
C THR A 97 21.63 0.10 5.66
N SER A 98 21.89 0.92 4.63
CA SER A 98 21.86 0.50 3.23
C SER A 98 22.95 -0.54 2.96
N LYS A 99 24.16 -0.36 3.50
CA LYS A 99 25.24 -1.35 3.36
C LYS A 99 24.93 -2.67 4.09
N GLN A 100 24.24 -2.63 5.23
CA GLN A 100 23.75 -3.84 5.89
C GLN A 100 22.61 -4.49 5.10
N MET A 101 21.70 -3.70 4.56
CA MET A 101 20.59 -4.17 3.74
C MET A 101 21.08 -4.83 2.44
N GLU A 102 22.03 -4.21 1.74
CA GLU A 102 22.66 -4.78 0.55
C GLU A 102 23.35 -6.11 0.87
N ARG A 103 24.05 -6.20 2.00
CA ARG A 103 24.64 -7.47 2.47
C ARG A 103 23.58 -8.53 2.74
N LEU A 104 22.44 -8.15 3.32
CA LEU A 104 21.34 -9.07 3.61
C LEU A 104 20.67 -9.57 2.31
N ILE A 105 20.40 -8.65 1.38
CA ILE A 105 19.83 -8.96 0.06
C ILE A 105 20.78 -9.85 -0.75
N ALA A 106 22.09 -9.59 -0.70
CA ALA A 106 23.09 -10.41 -1.37
C ALA A 106 23.11 -11.85 -0.81
N LYS A 107 23.01 -12.01 0.52
CA LYS A 107 22.87 -13.33 1.16
C LYS A 107 21.58 -14.03 0.74
N GLN A 108 20.44 -13.35 0.77
CA GLN A 108 19.17 -13.91 0.34
C GLN A 108 19.18 -14.31 -1.14
N LYS A 109 19.77 -13.50 -2.03
CA LYS A 109 19.92 -13.84 -3.45
C LYS A 109 20.79 -15.09 -3.64
N ALA A 110 21.88 -15.22 -2.89
CA ALA A 110 22.74 -16.40 -2.94
C ALA A 110 22.01 -17.66 -2.46
N GLU A 111 21.23 -17.55 -1.38
CA GLU A 111 20.41 -18.64 -0.86
C GLU A 111 19.29 -19.04 -1.82
N ILE A 112 18.57 -18.06 -2.40
CA ILE A 112 17.57 -18.32 -3.45
C ILE A 112 18.21 -18.99 -4.67
N ALA A 113 19.41 -18.58 -5.07
CA ALA A 113 20.11 -19.20 -6.19
C ALA A 113 20.52 -20.66 -5.90
N LEU A 114 20.91 -20.98 -4.66
CA LEU A 114 21.17 -22.35 -4.23
C LEU A 114 19.89 -23.19 -4.22
N ILE A 115 18.82 -22.66 -3.62
CA ILE A 115 17.50 -23.33 -3.62
C ILE A 115 17.02 -23.55 -5.06
N GLN A 116 17.15 -22.57 -5.94
CA GLN A 116 16.77 -22.71 -7.35
C GLN A 116 17.60 -23.80 -8.06
N LYS A 117 18.90 -23.91 -7.74
CA LYS A 117 19.77 -24.96 -8.28
C LYS A 117 19.35 -26.34 -7.77
N ASP A 118 19.03 -26.48 -6.48
CA ASP A 118 18.56 -27.72 -5.89
C ASP A 118 17.19 -28.12 -6.46
N VAL A 119 16.28 -27.16 -6.67
CA VAL A 119 14.99 -27.35 -7.34
C VAL A 119 15.19 -27.78 -8.79
N ASP A 120 16.09 -27.13 -9.53
CA ASP A 120 16.38 -27.49 -10.93
C ASP A 120 17.04 -28.89 -11.04
N GLN A 121 17.75 -29.35 -9.99
CA GLN A 121 18.29 -30.72 -9.91
C GLN A 121 17.24 -31.76 -9.53
N MET A 122 16.38 -31.47 -8.55
CA MET A 122 15.32 -32.38 -8.10
C MET A 122 14.16 -32.48 -9.10
N TYR A 123 13.90 -31.39 -9.83
CA TYR A 123 12.84 -31.28 -10.82
C TYR A 123 13.39 -30.63 -12.10
N PRO A 124 14.10 -31.41 -12.94
CA PRO A 124 14.64 -30.89 -14.19
C PRO A 124 13.56 -30.24 -15.04
N LYS A 125 13.81 -29.02 -15.52
CA LYS A 125 12.83 -28.25 -16.31
C LYS A 125 12.34 -29.03 -17.52
N ASP A 126 13.20 -29.83 -18.15
CA ASP A 126 12.83 -30.69 -19.28
C ASP A 126 11.84 -31.78 -18.88
N GLU A 127 11.93 -32.31 -17.66
CA GLU A 127 11.00 -33.30 -17.13
C GLU A 127 9.67 -32.65 -16.74
N LEU A 128 9.69 -31.43 -16.21
CA LEU A 128 8.48 -30.63 -15.96
C LEU A 128 7.79 -30.22 -17.26
N VAL A 129 8.55 -29.86 -18.30
CA VAL A 129 8.02 -29.56 -19.64
C VAL A 129 7.43 -30.81 -20.26
N LYS A 130 8.10 -31.96 -20.19
CA LYS A 130 7.54 -33.24 -20.64
C LYS A 130 6.27 -33.62 -19.87
N LYS A 131 6.26 -33.53 -18.54
CA LYS A 131 5.05 -33.78 -17.73
C LYS A 131 3.94 -32.80 -18.07
N LYS A 132 4.26 -31.53 -18.33
CA LYS A 132 3.29 -30.53 -18.79
C LYS A 132 2.77 -30.82 -20.19
N GLU A 133 3.62 -31.24 -21.13
CA GLU A 133 3.24 -31.63 -22.49
C GLU A 133 2.43 -32.93 -22.49
N GLU A 134 2.78 -33.90 -21.66
CA GLU A 134 2.03 -35.15 -21.44
C GLU A 134 0.69 -34.87 -20.76
N PHE A 135 0.65 -33.95 -19.79
CA PHE A 135 -0.58 -33.48 -19.15
C PHE A 135 -1.48 -32.73 -20.15
N ILE A 136 -0.92 -31.85 -20.97
CA ILE A 136 -1.63 -31.15 -22.05
C ILE A 136 -2.14 -32.15 -23.08
N LYS A 137 -1.34 -33.15 -23.47
CA LYS A 137 -1.77 -34.23 -24.36
C LYS A 137 -2.87 -35.06 -23.73
N GLN A 138 -2.76 -35.48 -22.47
CA GLN A 138 -3.82 -36.22 -21.79
C GLN A 138 -5.11 -35.41 -21.64
N GLN A 139 -5.01 -34.10 -21.39
CA GLN A 139 -6.16 -33.21 -21.39
C GLN A 139 -6.74 -33.06 -22.80
N GLN A 140 -5.94 -32.86 -23.84
CA GLN A 140 -6.39 -32.78 -25.23
C GLN A 140 -7.03 -34.08 -25.73
N SER A 141 -6.51 -35.25 -25.34
CA SER A 141 -7.13 -36.55 -25.63
C SER A 141 -8.46 -36.72 -24.89
N LYS A 142 -8.58 -36.20 -23.66
CA LYS A 142 -9.85 -36.14 -22.91
C LYS A 142 -10.86 -35.15 -23.51
N VAL A 143 -10.40 -34.11 -24.22
CA VAL A 143 -11.25 -33.08 -24.84
C VAL A 143 -11.98 -33.60 -26.10
N ILE A 144 -11.52 -34.70 -26.71
CA ILE A 144 -12.18 -35.27 -27.91
C ILE A 144 -13.40 -36.14 -27.55
N GLU A 145 -13.55 -36.58 -26.29
CA GLU A 145 -14.70 -37.41 -25.84
C GLU A 145 -15.45 -36.90 -24.59
N ALA A 146 -15.11 -35.72 -24.05
CA ALA A 146 -15.85 -35.11 -22.94
C ALA A 146 -16.87 -34.08 -23.44
N PRO A 147 -18.07 -33.99 -22.82
CA PRO A 147 -19.17 -33.22 -23.35
C PRO A 147 -18.82 -31.74 -23.41
N VAL A 148 -19.28 -31.09 -24.48
CA VAL A 148 -19.30 -29.64 -24.66
C VAL A 148 -19.74 -28.99 -23.35
N VAL A 149 -18.82 -28.29 -22.68
CA VAL A 149 -19.13 -27.52 -21.48
C VAL A 149 -20.17 -26.49 -21.89
N SER A 150 -21.39 -26.73 -21.42
CA SER A 150 -22.52 -25.87 -21.66
C SER A 150 -22.33 -24.55 -20.92
N LYS A 151 -22.90 -23.49 -21.50
CA LYS A 151 -22.89 -22.06 -21.15
C LYS A 151 -23.30 -21.68 -19.69
N LYS A 152 -23.27 -22.58 -18.70
CA LYS A 152 -24.08 -22.47 -17.46
C LYS A 152 -23.33 -22.31 -16.13
N ASP A 153 -22.00 -22.42 -16.06
CA ASP A 153 -21.31 -22.54 -14.75
C ASP A 153 -20.36 -21.37 -14.36
N GLN A 154 -20.40 -20.23 -15.07
CA GLN A 154 -19.61 -19.06 -14.68
C GLN A 154 -20.30 -18.30 -13.53
N ILE A 155 -19.60 -18.09 -12.42
CA ILE A 155 -20.08 -17.32 -11.25
C ILE A 155 -19.41 -15.94 -11.24
N ILE A 156 -20.14 -14.92 -11.67
CA ILE A 156 -19.63 -13.54 -11.67
C ILE A 156 -19.72 -12.97 -10.26
N THR A 157 -18.58 -12.58 -9.69
CA THR A 157 -18.49 -12.15 -8.30
C THR A 157 -18.11 -10.67 -8.22
N MET A 158 -18.89 -9.85 -7.52
CA MET A 158 -18.42 -8.52 -7.10
C MET A 158 -17.62 -8.66 -5.82
N ILE A 159 -16.48 -7.99 -5.70
CA ILE A 159 -15.71 -7.95 -4.45
C ILE A 159 -15.41 -6.49 -4.10
N ALA A 160 -15.73 -6.11 -2.86
CA ALA A 160 -15.59 -4.74 -2.39
C ALA A 160 -15.36 -4.70 -0.87
N ALA A 161 -14.71 -3.63 -0.40
CA ALA A 161 -14.75 -3.23 1.00
C ALA A 161 -15.51 -1.91 1.09
N ALA A 162 -16.51 -1.82 1.97
CA ALA A 162 -17.33 -0.62 2.12
C ALA A 162 -17.65 -0.31 3.58
N GLY A 163 -17.67 0.97 3.95
CA GLY A 163 -18.10 1.45 5.27
C GLY A 163 -19.60 1.26 5.50
N GLU A 164 -20.12 1.51 6.71
CA GLU A 164 -21.56 1.37 7.04
C GLU A 164 -22.47 2.22 6.14
N ASN A 165 -21.98 3.38 5.70
CA ASN A 165 -22.65 4.27 4.75
C ASN A 165 -22.39 3.93 3.27
N ASN A 166 -21.97 2.70 2.98
CA ASN A 166 -21.53 2.23 1.65
C ASN A 166 -20.36 3.02 1.04
N ALA A 167 -19.65 3.84 1.81
CA ALA A 167 -18.44 4.52 1.36
C ALA A 167 -17.43 3.49 0.84
N LEU A 168 -16.77 3.74 -0.30
CA LEU A 168 -15.68 2.92 -0.85
C LEU A 168 -14.32 3.61 -0.70
N GLY A 169 -14.26 4.88 -1.10
CA GLY A 169 -12.99 5.62 -1.14
C GLY A 169 -13.21 7.10 -1.45
N LYS A 170 -12.12 7.86 -1.34
CA LYS A 170 -12.07 9.30 -1.59
C LYS A 170 -10.81 9.62 -2.37
N ASP A 171 -10.89 10.50 -3.36
CA ASP A 171 -9.73 10.94 -4.15
C ASP A 171 -8.96 9.80 -4.85
N ASN A 172 -9.66 8.69 -5.18
CA ASN A 172 -9.12 7.43 -5.73
C ASN A 172 -8.26 6.60 -4.76
N ASP A 173 -8.35 6.85 -3.45
CA ASP A 173 -7.73 6.03 -2.41
C ASP A 173 -8.77 5.45 -1.44
N LEU A 174 -8.41 4.36 -0.77
CA LEU A 174 -9.22 3.79 0.30
C LEU A 174 -9.03 4.62 1.58
N VAL A 175 -10.12 4.90 2.27
CA VAL A 175 -10.11 5.73 3.49
C VAL A 175 -9.72 4.96 4.76
N TRP A 176 -9.38 3.67 4.62
CA TRP A 176 -8.90 2.80 5.70
C TRP A 176 -7.77 1.88 5.23
N HIS A 177 -7.01 1.35 6.19
CA HIS A 177 -6.00 0.33 5.94
C HIS A 177 -6.37 -0.98 6.64
N LEU A 178 -6.76 -2.00 5.86
CA LEU A 178 -7.16 -3.31 6.38
C LEU A 178 -6.31 -4.43 5.76
N PRO A 179 -5.14 -4.75 6.35
CA PRO A 179 -4.21 -5.76 5.81
C PRO A 179 -4.84 -7.12 5.52
N ASP A 180 -5.75 -7.59 6.40
CA ASP A 180 -6.36 -8.91 6.22
C ASP A 180 -7.43 -8.91 5.12
N ASP A 181 -8.11 -7.80 4.89
CA ASP A 181 -8.97 -7.62 3.70
C ASP A 181 -8.15 -7.63 2.40
N PHE A 182 -7.01 -6.95 2.35
CA PHE A 182 -6.10 -7.04 1.20
C PHE A 182 -5.61 -8.47 0.95
N LYS A 183 -5.32 -9.23 2.01
CA LYS A 183 -4.93 -10.63 1.92
C LYS A 183 -6.08 -11.47 1.35
N ARG A 184 -7.31 -11.27 1.83
CA ARG A 184 -8.52 -11.92 1.33
C ARG A 184 -8.77 -11.60 -0.14
N PHE A 185 -8.74 -10.32 -0.52
CA PHE A 185 -8.87 -9.88 -1.91
C PHE A 185 -7.83 -10.56 -2.81
N LYS A 186 -6.56 -10.61 -2.39
CA LYS A 186 -5.51 -11.30 -3.14
C LYS A 186 -5.79 -12.79 -3.27
N GLN A 187 -6.20 -13.45 -2.19
CA GLN A 187 -6.48 -14.89 -2.19
C GLN A 187 -7.62 -15.24 -3.14
N LEU A 188 -8.72 -14.47 -3.10
CA LEU A 188 -9.91 -14.73 -3.92
C LEU A 188 -9.68 -14.42 -5.41
N THR A 189 -8.94 -13.35 -5.73
CA THR A 189 -8.82 -12.87 -7.12
C THR A 189 -7.63 -13.44 -7.89
N THR A 190 -6.68 -14.10 -7.22
CA THR A 190 -5.48 -14.64 -7.90
C THR A 190 -5.86 -15.74 -8.88
N GLY A 191 -5.35 -15.67 -10.11
CA GLY A 191 -5.64 -16.62 -11.19
C GLY A 191 -6.86 -16.24 -12.03
N HIS A 192 -7.61 -15.20 -11.63
CA HIS A 192 -8.85 -14.79 -12.26
C HIS A 192 -8.72 -13.46 -13.02
N HIS A 193 -9.73 -13.17 -13.84
CA HIS A 193 -9.97 -11.89 -14.47
C HIS A 193 -10.56 -10.93 -13.45
N ILE A 194 -9.97 -9.74 -13.38
CA ILE A 194 -10.46 -8.63 -12.56
C ILE A 194 -10.94 -7.52 -13.48
N ILE A 195 -12.22 -7.21 -13.37
CA ILE A 195 -12.96 -6.24 -14.19
C ILE A 195 -13.09 -4.95 -13.39
N MET A 196 -12.62 -3.85 -13.95
CA MET A 196 -12.62 -2.57 -13.26
C MET A 196 -12.77 -1.36 -14.19
N GLY A 197 -13.02 -0.21 -13.59
CA GLY A 197 -13.05 1.07 -14.29
C GLY A 197 -11.65 1.66 -14.46
N ARG A 198 -11.51 2.60 -15.41
CA ARG A 198 -10.24 3.29 -15.68
C ARG A 198 -9.59 3.89 -14.41
N LYS A 199 -10.35 4.62 -13.59
CA LYS A 199 -9.84 5.29 -12.38
C LYS A 199 -9.30 4.30 -11.35
N THR A 200 -9.98 3.17 -11.16
CA THR A 200 -9.54 2.09 -10.27
C THR A 200 -8.25 1.44 -10.76
N PHE A 201 -8.11 1.25 -12.07
CA PHE A 201 -6.85 0.75 -12.62
C PHE A 201 -5.70 1.75 -12.44
N GLU A 202 -5.97 3.04 -12.64
CA GLU A 202 -5.00 4.14 -12.49
C GLU A 202 -4.55 4.36 -11.04
N SER A 203 -5.31 3.90 -10.04
CA SER A 203 -4.89 3.98 -8.63
C SER A 203 -3.87 2.91 -8.25
N PHE A 204 -3.73 1.84 -9.04
CA PHE A 204 -2.70 0.83 -8.79
C PHE A 204 -1.32 1.37 -9.17
N PRO A 205 -0.31 1.27 -8.28
CA PRO A 205 1.05 1.68 -8.61
C PRO A 205 1.67 0.80 -9.71
N LYS A 206 1.17 -0.42 -9.86
CA LYS A 206 1.51 -1.38 -10.91
C LYS A 206 0.41 -2.43 -11.05
N PRO A 207 0.27 -3.09 -12.22
CA PRO A 207 -0.64 -4.22 -12.38
C PRO A 207 -0.38 -5.30 -11.34
N LEU A 208 -1.47 -5.90 -10.87
CA LEU A 208 -1.45 -6.90 -9.82
C LEU A 208 -0.97 -8.26 -10.39
N PRO A 209 0.02 -8.93 -9.78
CA PRO A 209 0.55 -10.17 -10.35
C PRO A 209 -0.52 -11.28 -10.37
N ASN A 210 -0.38 -12.19 -11.35
CA ASN A 210 -1.22 -13.38 -11.54
C ASN A 210 -2.72 -13.09 -11.72
N ARG A 211 -3.06 -11.95 -12.32
CA ARG A 211 -4.43 -11.53 -12.61
C ARG A 211 -4.52 -10.90 -13.99
N VAL A 212 -5.58 -11.23 -14.73
CA VAL A 212 -5.86 -10.59 -16.01
C VAL A 212 -6.69 -9.33 -15.75
N HIS A 213 -6.16 -8.17 -16.10
CA HIS A 213 -6.85 -6.89 -15.87
C HIS A 213 -7.72 -6.56 -17.07
N VAL A 214 -9.02 -6.37 -16.83
CA VAL A 214 -9.98 -5.96 -17.85
C VAL A 214 -10.53 -4.59 -17.45
N VAL A 215 -10.20 -3.56 -18.23
CA VAL A 215 -10.51 -2.17 -17.91
C VAL A 215 -11.62 -1.65 -18.81
N ILE A 216 -12.75 -1.29 -18.22
CA ILE A 216 -13.88 -0.66 -18.89
C ILE A 216 -13.66 0.85 -18.92
N THR A 217 -13.73 1.45 -20.10
CA THR A 217 -13.62 2.90 -20.28
C THR A 217 -14.35 3.39 -21.52
N ARG A 218 -14.85 4.63 -21.47
CA ARG A 218 -15.41 5.31 -22.65
C ARG A 218 -14.34 5.91 -23.56
N ASN A 219 -13.10 6.02 -23.07
CA ASN A 219 -11.99 6.57 -23.84
C ASN A 219 -11.41 5.52 -24.80
N GLN A 220 -11.78 5.62 -26.08
CA GLN A 220 -11.31 4.76 -27.17
C GLN A 220 -9.79 4.80 -27.39
N ASN A 221 -9.11 5.85 -26.92
CA ASN A 221 -7.66 6.02 -27.08
C ASN A 221 -6.87 5.58 -25.84
N TYR A 222 -7.54 5.05 -24.82
CA TYR A 222 -6.88 4.60 -23.59
C TYR A 222 -6.13 3.28 -23.85
N LYS A 223 -4.82 3.28 -23.64
CA LYS A 223 -3.93 2.13 -23.90
C LYS A 223 -2.94 1.96 -22.73
N PRO A 224 -3.41 1.47 -21.58
CA PRO A 224 -2.54 1.17 -20.45
C PRO A 224 -1.65 -0.02 -20.77
N GLU A 225 -0.52 -0.10 -20.09
CA GLU A 225 0.31 -1.31 -20.11
C GLU A 225 -0.25 -2.36 -19.15
N GLY A 226 -0.26 -3.63 -19.57
CA GLY A 226 -0.62 -4.76 -18.71
C GLY A 226 -2.12 -4.95 -18.46
N ALA A 227 -3.00 -4.32 -19.25
CA ALA A 227 -4.44 -4.51 -19.17
C ALA A 227 -5.13 -4.58 -20.53
N ILE A 228 -6.23 -5.34 -20.59
CA ILE A 228 -7.13 -5.43 -21.74
C ILE A 228 -8.17 -4.33 -21.59
N VAL A 229 -8.30 -3.46 -22.60
CA VAL A 229 -9.29 -2.39 -22.60
C VAL A 229 -10.54 -2.81 -23.36
N VAL A 230 -11.69 -2.54 -22.77
CA VAL A 230 -13.03 -2.79 -23.34
C VAL A 230 -13.95 -1.60 -23.06
N HIS A 231 -15.11 -1.58 -23.70
CA HIS A 231 -16.01 -0.43 -23.67
C HIS A 231 -17.40 -0.73 -23.09
N SER A 232 -17.67 -1.98 -22.71
CA SER A 232 -18.89 -2.37 -21.99
C SER A 232 -18.66 -3.54 -21.04
N MET A 233 -19.61 -3.78 -20.14
CA MET A 233 -19.59 -4.92 -19.22
C MET A 233 -19.69 -6.24 -19.99
N GLU A 234 -20.50 -6.31 -21.04
CA GLU A 234 -20.64 -7.50 -21.88
C GLU A 234 -19.34 -7.85 -22.60
N GLU A 235 -18.61 -6.84 -23.10
CA GLU A 235 -17.27 -7.06 -23.65
C GLU A 235 -16.31 -7.58 -22.59
N ALA A 236 -16.34 -7.02 -21.38
CA ALA A 236 -15.51 -7.49 -20.28
C ALA A 236 -15.78 -8.97 -19.94
N LEU A 237 -17.06 -9.34 -19.85
CA LEU A 237 -17.48 -10.71 -19.57
C LEU A 237 -17.17 -11.67 -20.73
N LYS A 238 -17.22 -11.21 -21.98
CA LYS A 238 -16.77 -12.01 -23.14
C LYS A 238 -15.27 -12.31 -23.07
N ILE A 239 -14.45 -11.35 -22.63
CA ILE A 239 -13.01 -11.59 -22.41
C ILE A 239 -12.81 -12.62 -21.32
N ALA A 240 -13.59 -12.54 -20.23
CA ALA A 240 -13.50 -13.46 -19.11
C ALA A 240 -14.29 -14.77 -19.29
N LYS A 241 -14.79 -15.09 -20.49
CA LYS A 241 -15.72 -16.21 -20.72
C LYS A 241 -15.21 -17.59 -20.26
N ASP A 242 -13.90 -17.80 -20.31
CA ASP A 242 -13.24 -19.07 -19.98
C ASP A 242 -12.79 -19.09 -18.50
N ASP A 243 -13.07 -18.02 -17.76
CA ASP A 243 -12.84 -17.92 -16.32
C ASP A 243 -14.09 -18.39 -15.57
N PRO A 244 -14.00 -19.41 -14.71
CA PRO A 244 -15.15 -19.87 -13.93
C PRO A 244 -15.65 -18.82 -12.92
N GLN A 245 -14.79 -17.89 -12.49
CA GLN A 245 -15.13 -16.91 -11.47
C GLN A 245 -14.45 -15.54 -11.71
N PRO A 246 -14.91 -14.76 -12.69
CA PRO A 246 -14.43 -13.40 -12.87
C PRO A 246 -14.89 -12.49 -11.73
N PHE A 247 -14.03 -11.53 -11.38
CA PHE A 247 -14.29 -10.59 -10.29
C PHE A 247 -14.51 -9.17 -10.81
N ILE A 248 -15.62 -8.55 -10.45
CA ILE A 248 -15.85 -7.12 -10.63
C ILE A 248 -15.34 -6.40 -9.37
N ILE A 249 -14.35 -5.53 -9.55
CA ILE A 249 -13.62 -4.88 -8.44
C ILE A 249 -13.84 -3.36 -8.38
N GLY A 250 -14.85 -2.86 -9.10
CA GLY A 250 -15.28 -1.46 -9.04
C GLY A 250 -14.61 -0.54 -10.06
N GLY A 251 -14.62 0.79 -9.89
CA GLY A 251 -15.25 1.57 -8.81
C GLY A 251 -16.77 1.71 -8.92
N GLY A 252 -17.35 2.72 -8.27
CA GLY A 252 -18.80 2.92 -8.10
C GLY A 252 -19.64 2.64 -9.35
N GLU A 253 -19.38 3.35 -10.47
CA GLU A 253 -20.12 3.16 -11.72
C GLU A 253 -20.04 1.71 -12.27
N ILE A 254 -18.92 1.03 -12.05
CA ILE A 254 -18.73 -0.35 -12.51
C ILE A 254 -19.45 -1.34 -11.59
N TYR A 255 -19.51 -1.06 -10.29
CA TYR A 255 -20.35 -1.82 -9.38
C TYR A 255 -21.84 -1.64 -9.70
N ASP A 256 -22.29 -0.43 -9.98
CA ASP A 256 -23.69 -0.15 -10.36
C ASP A 256 -24.11 -1.00 -11.57
N ILE A 257 -23.30 -0.99 -12.63
CA ILE A 257 -23.52 -1.83 -13.82
C ILE A 257 -23.41 -3.31 -13.44
N GLY A 258 -22.44 -3.67 -12.59
CA GLY A 258 -22.19 -5.04 -12.16
C GLY A 258 -23.32 -5.70 -11.37
N MET A 259 -24.22 -4.94 -10.74
CA MET A 259 -25.37 -5.48 -9.98
C MET A 259 -26.30 -6.35 -10.85
N GLU A 260 -26.43 -6.03 -12.15
CA GLU A 260 -27.29 -6.79 -13.06
C GLU A 260 -26.67 -8.13 -13.47
N TYR A 261 -25.34 -8.17 -13.63
CA TYR A 261 -24.61 -9.32 -14.17
C TYR A 261 -24.05 -10.27 -13.09
N SER A 262 -23.87 -9.79 -11.87
CA SER A 262 -23.27 -10.58 -10.79
C SER A 262 -24.22 -11.64 -10.23
N ASN A 263 -23.62 -12.76 -9.79
CA ASN A 263 -24.28 -13.86 -9.08
C ASN A 263 -23.95 -13.84 -7.59
N CYS A 264 -22.77 -13.33 -7.24
CA CYS A 264 -22.25 -13.30 -5.87
C CYS A 264 -21.66 -11.93 -5.54
N ILE A 265 -21.73 -11.53 -4.26
CA ILE A 265 -21.03 -10.36 -3.72
C ILE A 265 -20.21 -10.80 -2.52
N GLU A 266 -18.90 -10.62 -2.62
CA GLU A 266 -17.96 -10.76 -1.52
C GLU A 266 -17.66 -9.38 -0.93
N LEU A 267 -18.42 -9.00 0.10
CA LEU A 267 -18.36 -7.68 0.72
C LEU A 267 -17.62 -7.74 2.05
N THR A 268 -16.63 -6.88 2.23
CA THR A 268 -16.07 -6.56 3.55
C THR A 268 -16.77 -5.31 4.07
N ARG A 269 -17.67 -5.47 5.04
CA ARG A 269 -18.35 -4.35 5.71
C ARG A 269 -17.47 -3.81 6.82
N VAL A 270 -16.91 -2.62 6.63
CA VAL A 270 -16.09 -1.94 7.63
C VAL A 270 -17.00 -1.19 8.60
N HIS A 271 -16.89 -1.48 9.89
CA HIS A 271 -17.75 -0.92 10.93
C HIS A 271 -17.33 0.51 11.31
N GLY A 272 -17.61 1.44 10.39
CA GLY A 272 -17.36 2.87 10.53
C GLY A 272 -18.11 3.65 9.46
N VAL A 273 -18.28 4.95 9.69
CA VAL A 273 -18.86 5.89 8.71
C VAL A 273 -17.74 6.78 8.21
N PHE A 274 -17.56 6.83 6.90
CA PHE A 274 -16.43 7.52 6.28
C PHE A 274 -16.89 8.55 5.26
N GLU A 275 -16.13 9.63 5.13
CA GLU A 275 -16.32 10.60 4.06
C GLU A 275 -15.76 10.03 2.75
N ALA A 276 -16.59 9.93 1.71
CA ALA A 276 -16.24 9.34 0.43
C ALA A 276 -16.90 10.10 -0.72
N ASP A 277 -16.28 10.04 -1.89
CA ASP A 277 -16.85 10.52 -3.16
C ASP A 277 -17.42 9.38 -4.02
N THR A 278 -17.10 8.14 -3.64
CA THR A 278 -17.47 6.93 -4.36
C THR A 278 -18.10 5.95 -3.38
N PHE A 279 -19.25 5.41 -3.75
CA PHE A 279 -20.06 4.54 -2.90
C PHE A 279 -20.35 3.22 -3.60
N PHE A 280 -20.53 2.17 -2.82
CA PHE A 280 -21.03 0.88 -3.27
C PHE A 280 -22.55 0.97 -3.46
N PRO A 281 -23.14 0.34 -4.49
CA PRO A 281 -24.59 0.33 -4.68
C PRO A 281 -25.32 -0.26 -3.47
N GLU A 282 -26.55 0.21 -3.25
CA GLU A 282 -27.42 -0.37 -2.23
C GLU A 282 -27.77 -1.82 -2.61
N ILE A 283 -27.62 -2.73 -1.64
CA ILE A 283 -27.93 -4.15 -1.84
C ILE A 283 -29.40 -4.37 -1.53
N ASP A 284 -30.18 -4.60 -2.58
CA ASP A 284 -31.59 -4.96 -2.49
C ASP A 284 -31.77 -6.37 -1.89
N MET A 285 -32.21 -6.43 -0.62
CA MET A 285 -32.41 -7.67 0.12
C MET A 285 -33.60 -8.50 -0.39
N GLU A 286 -34.42 -7.98 -1.32
CA GLU A 286 -35.39 -8.80 -2.04
C GLU A 286 -34.70 -9.68 -3.07
N LYS A 287 -33.62 -9.19 -3.70
CA LYS A 287 -32.83 -9.89 -4.74
C LYS A 287 -31.62 -10.66 -4.21
N TRP A 288 -31.10 -10.28 -3.05
CA TRP A 288 -29.89 -10.85 -2.47
C TRP A 288 -30.16 -11.49 -1.11
N THR A 289 -29.42 -12.54 -0.80
CA THR A 289 -29.43 -13.19 0.52
C THR A 289 -28.01 -13.36 1.03
N VAL A 290 -27.82 -13.21 2.34
CA VAL A 290 -26.53 -13.48 2.99
C VAL A 290 -26.38 -14.99 3.14
N ASP A 291 -25.29 -15.54 2.60
CA ASP A 291 -24.92 -16.95 2.70
C ASP A 291 -23.93 -17.19 3.83
N LYS A 292 -22.89 -16.33 3.91
CA LYS A 292 -21.83 -16.43 4.92
C LYS A 292 -21.58 -15.09 5.59
N LYS A 293 -21.23 -15.17 6.87
CA LYS A 293 -20.87 -14.03 7.70
C LYS A 293 -19.73 -14.42 8.64
N GLU A 294 -18.64 -13.66 8.60
CA GLU A 294 -17.48 -13.84 9.48
C GLU A 294 -17.09 -12.49 10.06
N LEU A 295 -17.12 -12.38 11.39
CA LEU A 295 -16.79 -11.14 12.10
C LEU A 295 -15.29 -11.10 12.40
N HIS A 296 -14.67 -9.97 12.11
CA HIS A 296 -13.32 -9.64 12.52
C HIS A 296 -13.35 -8.43 13.48
N GLY A 297 -12.87 -8.65 14.71
CA GLY A 297 -12.73 -7.57 15.68
C GLY A 297 -11.69 -6.54 15.26
N ALA A 298 -11.74 -5.36 15.87
CA ALA A 298 -10.62 -4.43 15.83
C ALA A 298 -9.45 -5.00 16.63
N ASP A 299 -8.23 -4.81 16.14
CA ASP A 299 -7.00 -5.29 16.77
C ASP A 299 -5.82 -4.31 16.50
N GLU A 300 -4.62 -4.66 16.94
CA GLU A 300 -3.43 -3.81 16.74
C GLU A 300 -3.07 -3.56 15.26
N ARG A 301 -3.56 -4.39 14.34
CA ARG A 301 -3.32 -4.31 12.89
C ARG A 301 -4.48 -3.65 12.14
N HIS A 302 -5.67 -3.58 12.75
CA HIS A 302 -6.91 -3.10 12.15
C HIS A 302 -7.58 -2.06 13.04
N GLU A 303 -7.49 -0.79 12.64
CA GLU A 303 -8.12 0.34 13.35
C GLU A 303 -9.65 0.20 13.45
N TYR A 304 -10.27 -0.44 12.47
CA TYR A 304 -11.70 -0.68 12.40
C TYR A 304 -12.00 -2.17 12.42
N ALA A 305 -13.03 -2.56 13.19
CA ALA A 305 -13.64 -3.87 13.06
C ALA A 305 -14.33 -3.98 11.69
N PHE A 306 -14.42 -5.19 11.14
CA PHE A 306 -15.10 -5.43 9.88
C PHE A 306 -15.73 -6.82 9.85
N THR A 307 -16.71 -7.01 8.98
CA THR A 307 -17.37 -8.29 8.76
C THR A 307 -17.23 -8.70 7.30
N TYR A 308 -16.76 -9.91 7.03
CA TYR A 308 -16.88 -10.53 5.71
C TYR A 308 -18.30 -11.04 5.52
N LEU A 309 -18.93 -10.64 4.42
CA LEU A 309 -20.28 -11.01 4.02
C LEU A 309 -20.22 -11.58 2.61
N THR A 310 -20.74 -12.78 2.43
CA THR A 310 -20.96 -13.36 1.11
C THR A 310 -22.45 -13.31 0.83
N TYR A 311 -22.85 -12.58 -0.21
CA TYR A 311 -24.21 -12.55 -0.71
C TYR A 311 -24.33 -13.40 -1.96
N ASN A 312 -25.44 -14.13 -2.07
CA ASN A 312 -25.83 -14.80 -3.30
C ASN A 312 -27.12 -14.17 -3.82
N LYS A 313 -27.21 -14.03 -5.14
CA LYS A 313 -28.44 -13.61 -5.81
C LYS A 313 -29.47 -14.72 -5.66
N LYS A 314 -30.71 -14.36 -5.31
CA LYS A 314 -31.81 -15.31 -5.07
C LYS A 314 -32.30 -15.98 -6.35
#